data_AF-A0A3A9UBT5-F1
#
_entry.id   AF-A0A3A9UBT5-F1
#
_cell.length_a   1.000
_cell.length_b   1.000
_cell.length_c   1.000
_cell.angle_alpha   90.00
_cell.angle_beta   90.00
_cell.angle_gamma   90.00
#
_symmetry.space_group_name_H-M   'P 1'
#
loop_
_entity.id
_entity.type
_entity.pdbx_description
1 polymer ?
#
loop_
_entity_poly.entity_id
_entity_poly.type
_entity_poly.pdbx_seq_one_letter_code
_entity_poly.pdbx_strand_id
1 'polypeptide(L)' 'MKQIYIKFIATQLGLSVLMFAAWSFFSGIENAREMLFLIAVLSSAMAGDVLMGDAYKLGKLS' A
#
# COMPACT_ATOMS: atom_id res chain seq x y z
N MET A 1 10.74 4.32 14.75
CA MET A 1 10.36 2.97 14.26
C MET A 1 8.86 2.67 14.34
N LYS A 2 8.21 2.70 15.53
CA LYS A 2 6.75 2.42 15.63
C LYS A 2 5.85 3.29 14.72
N GLN A 3 6.13 4.60 14.63
CA GLN A 3 5.34 5.51 13.77
C GLN A 3 5.49 5.20 12.28
N ILE A 4 6.71 4.87 11.85
CA ILE A 4 7.00 4.48 10.45
C ILE A 4 6.24 3.19 10.10
N TYR A 5 6.23 2.21 11.01
CA TYR A 5 5.49 0.96 10.83
C TYR A 5 3.97 1.18 10.73
N ILE A 6 3.39 2.00 11.61
CA ILE A 6 1.96 2.34 11.56
C ILE A 6 1.62 3.06 10.25
N LYS A 7 2.48 3.97 9.79
CA LYS A 7 2.31 4.67 8.52
C LYS A 7 2.32 3.69 7.35
N PHE A 8 3.24 2.73 7.34
CA PHE A 8 3.28 1.69 6.32
C PHE A 8 2.00 0.85 6.30
N ILE A 9 1.52 0.37 7.45
CA ILE A 9 0.25 -0.38 7.51
C ILE A 9 -0.90 0.46 6.97
N ALA A 10 -1.00 1.73 7.39
CA ALA A 10 -2.07 2.62 6.95
C ALA A 10 -2.02 2.86 5.43
N THR A 11 -0.82 3.09 4.88
CA THR A 11 -0.62 3.28 3.44
C THR A 11 -0.90 2.01 2.65
N GLN A 12 -0.41 0.85 3.11
CA GLN A 12 -0.67 -0.44 2.46
C GLN A 12 -2.16 -0.77 2.46
N LEU A 13 -2.84 -0.61 3.59
CA LEU A 13 -4.27 -0.86 3.71
C LEU A 13 -5.07 0.10 2.83
N GLY A 14 -4.75 1.39 2.86
CA GLY A 14 -5.41 2.40 2.05
C GLY A 14 -5.28 2.13 0.55
N LEU A 15 -4.06 1.83 0.08
CA LEU A 15 -3.80 1.47 -1.32
C LEU A 15 -4.52 0.19 -1.72
N SER A 16 -4.51 -0.83 -0.87
CA SER A 16 -5.17 -2.12 -1.16
C SER A 16 -6.68 -1.93 -1.32
N VAL A 17 -7.31 -1.15 -0.43
CA VAL A 17 -8.74 -0.85 -0.49
C VAL A 17 -9.07 -0.02 -1.74
N LEU A 18 -8.28 1.01 -2.05
CA LEU A 18 -8.49 1.86 -3.22
C LEU A 18 -8.36 1.07 -4.52
N MET A 19 -7.33 0.25 -4.65
CA MET A 19 -7.12 -0.59 -5.82
C MET A 19 -8.21 -1.65 -5.96
N PHE A 20 -8.62 -2.29 -4.86
CA PHE A 20 -9.72 -3.24 -4.88
C PHE A 20 -11.05 -2.57 -5.27
N ALA A 21 -11.34 -1.38 -4.75
CA ALA A 21 -12.54 -0.62 -5.10
C ALA A 21 -12.54 -0.20 -6.57
N ALA A 22 -11.41 0.34 -7.06
CA ALA A 22 -11.26 0.70 -8.47
C ALA A 22 -11.45 -0.52 -9.38
N TRP A 23 -10.80 -1.63 -9.07
CA TRP A 23 -10.91 -2.85 -9.88
C TRP A 23 -12.32 -3.45 -9.84
N SER A 24 -12.97 -3.41 -8.67
CA SER A 24 -14.36 -3.86 -8.52
C SER A 24 -15.32 -3.01 -9.35
N PHE A 25 -15.07 -1.71 -9.45
CA PHE A 25 -15.90 -0.79 -10.23
C PHE A 25 -15.74 -0.98 -11.75
N PHE A 26 -14.51 -1.15 -12.25
CA PHE A 26 -14.26 -1.25 -13.68
C PHE A 26 -14.39 -2.66 -14.25
N SER A 27 -14.03 -3.70 -13.49
CA SER A 27 -13.94 -5.08 -13.96
C SER A 27 -14.88 -6.06 -13.24
N GLY A 28 -15.67 -5.58 -12.28
CA GLY A 28 -16.56 -6.40 -11.45
C GLY A 28 -15.85 -7.08 -10.27
N ILE A 29 -16.65 -7.48 -9.27
CA ILE A 29 -16.16 -7.99 -8.00
C ILE A 29 -15.42 -9.34 -8.10
N GLU A 30 -15.81 -10.17 -9.07
CA GLU A 30 -15.21 -11.50 -9.27
C GLU A 30 -13.76 -11.37 -9.75
N ASN A 31 -13.52 -10.50 -10.74
CA ASN A 31 -12.18 -10.21 -11.25
C ASN A 31 -11.32 -9.49 -10.20
N ALA A 32 -11.89 -8.54 -9.46
CA ALA A 32 -11.19 -7.87 -8.37
C ALA A 32 -10.71 -8.84 -7.28
N ARG A 33 -11.48 -9.91 -7.01
CA ARG A 33 -11.09 -11.00 -6.09
C ARG A 33 -9.92 -11.82 -6.63
N GLU A 34 -9.91 -12.17 -7.91
CA GLU A 34 -8.78 -12.88 -8.53
C GLU A 34 -7.49 -12.05 -8.47
N MET A 35 -7.63 -10.71 -8.52
CA MET A 35 -6.52 -9.76 -8.46
C MET A 35 -6.06 -9.43 -7.04
N LEU A 36 -6.66 -9.99 -5.98
CA LEU A 36 -6.33 -9.67 -4.58
C LEU A 36 -4.83 -9.81 -4.27
N PHE A 37 -4.19 -10.85 -4.80
CA PHE A 37 -2.76 -11.06 -4.63
C PHE A 37 -1.95 -9.93 -5.28
N LEU A 38 -2.26 -9.57 -6.52
CA LEU A 38 -1.59 -8.49 -7.25
C LEU A 38 -1.77 -7.14 -6.55
N ILE A 39 -3.00 -6.85 -6.10
CA ILE A 39 -3.33 -5.64 -5.34
C ILE A 39 -2.50 -5.56 -4.05
N ALA A 40 -2.42 -6.66 -3.30
CA ALA A 40 -1.65 -6.71 -2.06
C ALA A 40 -0.14 -6.51 -2.28
N VAL A 41 0.43 -7.14 -3.30
CA VAL A 41 1.85 -7.01 -3.64
C VAL A 41 2.18 -5.59 -4.11
N LEU A 42 1.40 -5.03 -5.02
CA LEU A 42 1.61 -3.67 -5.54
C LEU A 42 1.46 -2.62 -4.42
N SER A 43 0.41 -2.75 -3.60
CA SER A 43 0.19 -1.87 -2.45
C SER A 43 1.35 -1.94 -1.45
N SER A 44 1.91 -3.14 -1.23
CA SER A 44 3.07 -3.33 -0.34
C SER A 44 4.33 -2.69 -0.92
N ALA A 45 4.58 -2.84 -2.22
CA ALA A 45 5.73 -2.23 -2.88
C ALA A 45 5.67 -0.70 -2.82
N MET A 46 4.50 -0.12 -3.10
CA MET A 46 4.28 1.33 -3.03
C MET A 46 4.36 1.87 -1.60
N ALA A 47 3.77 1.18 -0.62
CA ALA A 47 3.88 1.55 0.79
C ALA A 47 5.34 1.46 1.29
N GLY A 48 6.09 0.47 0.79
CA GLY A 48 7.51 0.29 1.09
C GLY A 48 8.37 1.46 0.57
N ASP A 49 8.15 1.92 -0.65
CA ASP A 49 8.85 3.07 -1.23
C ASP A 49 8.63 4.36 -0.40
N VAL A 50 7.37 4.63 -0.03
CA VAL A 50 7.03 5.76 0.87
C VAL A 50 7.76 5.63 2.21
N LEU A 51 7.78 4.43 2.78
CA LEU A 51 8.47 4.16 4.05
C LEU A 51 9.99 4.35 3.94
N MET A 52 10.62 3.93 2.83
CA MET A 52 12.05 4.11 2.60
C MET A 52 12.41 5.61 2.47
N GLY A 53 11.60 6.38 1.76
CA GLY A 53 11.76 7.83 1.65
C GLY A 53 11.66 8.55 3.00
N ASP A 54 10.69 8.16 3.83
CA ASP A 54 10.52 8.71 5.18
C ASP A 54 11.65 8.31 6.13
N ALA A 55 12.08 7.05 6.08
CA ALA A 55 13.20 6.55 6.87
C ALA A 55 14.52 7.26 6.52
N TYR A 56 14.78 7.51 5.23
CA TYR A 56 15.94 8.26 4.78
C TYR A 56 15.93 9.70 5.31
N LYS A 57 14.79 10.39 5.23
CA LYS A 57 14.65 11.76 5.75
C LYS A 57 14.88 11.82 7.26
N LEU A 58 14.31 10.88 8.01
CA LEU A 58 14.49 10.78 9.46
C LEU A 58 15.94 10.46 9.85
N GLY A 59 16.61 9.55 9.13
CA GLY A 59 18.02 9.23 9.36
C GLY A 59 18.98 10.36 9.01
N LYS A 60 18.62 11.24 8.06
CA LYS A 60 19.43 12.42 7.67
C LYS A 60 19.25 13.62 8.60
N LEU A 61 18.16 13.64 9.38
CA LEU A 61 17.86 14.64 10.42
C LEU A 61 18.31 14.19 11.83
N SER A 62 18.84 12.96 11.94
CA SER A 62 19.46 12.39 13.15
C SER A 62 20.95 12.65 13.19
#